data_AF-A0A174K8S9-F1
#
_entry.id   AF-A0A174K8S9-F1
#
_cell.length_a   1.000
_cell.length_b   1.000
_cell.length_c   1.000
_cell.angle_alpha   90.00
_cell.angle_beta   90.00
_cell.angle_gamma   90.00
#
_symmetry.space_group_name_H-M   'P 1'
#
loop_
_entity.id
_entity.type
_entity.pdbx_description
1 polymer ?
#
loop_
_entity_poly.entity_id
_entity_poly.type
_entity_poly.pdbx_seq_one_letter_code
_entity_poly.pdbx_strand_id
1 'polypeptide(L)'
;MFKRIDLAINDIVGIRDIPELTAKCRNEECISVFRSFKSYRSGELVQSHEENKSGMGHTLYIGSLKSEVYFCVYEKDYEQYVKYDIPVEETPVKNRFEIRLKNGYYSQSI
;
A
#
# COMPACT_ATOMS: atom_id res chain seq x y z
N MET A 1 -10.42 -21.57 -11.13
CA MET A 1 -11.14 -20.56 -10.32
C MET A 1 -10.17 -19.45 -9.92
N PHE A 2 -10.56 -18.18 -10.02
CA PHE A 2 -9.71 -17.04 -9.62
C PHE A 2 -9.59 -16.96 -8.09
N LYS A 3 -8.36 -16.82 -7.59
CA LYS A 3 -8.06 -16.71 -6.15
C LYS A 3 -8.09 -15.26 -5.64
N ARG A 4 -7.76 -14.30 -6.51
CA ARG A 4 -7.82 -12.86 -6.22
C ARG A 4 -8.01 -12.04 -7.48
N ILE A 5 -8.58 -10.85 -7.32
CA ILE A 5 -8.68 -9.79 -8.33
C ILE A 5 -8.17 -8.50 -7.67
N ASP A 6 -7.22 -7.83 -8.30
CA ASP A 6 -6.69 -6.56 -7.84
C ASP A 6 -7.03 -5.48 -8.88
N LEU A 7 -7.73 -4.42 -8.47
CA LEU A 7 -8.00 -3.25 -9.31
C LEU A 7 -7.12 -2.10 -8.84
N ALA A 8 -6.50 -1.37 -9.77
CA ALA A 8 -5.54 -0.31 -9.44
C ALA A 8 -5.84 0.98 -10.20
N ILE A 9 -5.71 2.11 -9.50
CA ILE A 9 -5.71 3.46 -10.07
C ILE A 9 -4.30 4.05 -9.88
N ASN A 10 -3.76 4.63 -10.95
CA ASN A 10 -2.48 5.32 -10.95
C ASN A 10 -2.70 6.82 -10.81
N ASP A 11 -2.02 7.42 -9.85
CA ASP A 11 -1.93 8.87 -9.70
C ASP A 11 -0.57 9.31 -10.24
N ILE A 12 -0.58 9.98 -11.39
CA ILE A 12 0.61 10.49 -12.07
C ILE A 12 0.96 11.92 -11.62
N VAL A 13 0.06 12.58 -10.90
CA VAL A 13 0.21 13.98 -10.47
C VAL A 13 0.77 14.05 -9.05
N GLY A 14 0.48 13.05 -8.21
CA GLY A 14 0.84 13.05 -6.79
C GLY A 14 -0.16 13.84 -5.94
N ILE A 15 -1.45 13.71 -6.22
CA ILE A 15 -2.53 14.50 -5.60
C ILE A 15 -2.62 14.26 -4.08
N ARG A 16 -2.26 13.06 -3.60
CA ARG A 16 -2.36 12.71 -2.18
C ARG A 16 -1.05 12.24 -1.61
N ASP A 17 -0.66 12.87 -0.50
CA ASP A 17 0.47 12.47 0.32
C ASP A 17 0.08 11.30 1.26
N ILE A 18 0.76 10.17 1.13
CA ILE A 18 0.43 8.95 1.87
C ILE A 18 0.72 9.06 3.37
N PRO A 19 1.83 9.70 3.80
CA PRO A 19 2.01 10.18 5.17
C PRO A 19 0.82 10.95 5.74
N GLU A 20 0.29 11.92 5.00
CA GLU A 20 -0.88 12.70 5.44
C GLU A 20 -2.11 11.81 5.59
N LEU A 21 -2.41 10.97 4.59
CA LEU A 21 -3.52 10.01 4.67
C LEU A 21 -3.38 9.08 5.87
N THR A 22 -2.16 8.62 6.15
CA THR A 22 -1.85 7.77 7.32
C THR A 22 -2.14 8.51 8.63
N ALA A 23 -1.73 9.78 8.74
CA ALA A 23 -1.99 10.61 9.91
C ALA A 23 -3.49 10.79 10.13
N LYS A 24 -4.26 11.06 9.06
CA LYS A 24 -5.72 11.18 9.12
C LYS A 24 -6.40 9.89 9.62
N CYS A 25 -5.94 8.73 9.17
CA CYS A 25 -6.44 7.44 9.69
C CYS A 25 -6.12 7.25 11.17
N ARG A 26 -4.93 7.65 11.63
CA ARG A 26 -4.51 7.52 13.05
C ARG A 26 -5.23 8.51 13.98
N ASN A 27 -5.54 9.70 13.49
CA ASN A 27 -6.23 10.74 14.24
C ASN A 27 -7.76 10.60 14.21
N GLU A 28 -8.28 9.46 13.74
CA GLU A 28 -9.72 9.20 13.60
C GLU A 28 -10.45 10.21 12.68
N GLU A 29 -9.73 10.87 11.78
CA GLU A 29 -10.27 11.79 10.76
C GLU A 29 -10.73 11.04 9.49
N CYS A 30 -10.57 9.71 9.46
CA CYS A 30 -10.98 8.85 8.37
C CYS A 30 -12.25 8.07 8.75
N ILE A 31 -13.37 8.38 8.11
CA ILE A 31 -14.60 7.60 8.24
C ILE A 31 -14.54 6.44 7.27
N SER A 32 -14.61 5.21 7.78
CA SER A 32 -14.43 3.99 6.98
C SER A 32 -15.22 2.81 7.54
N VAL A 33 -15.65 1.91 6.67
CA VAL A 33 -16.22 0.59 7.06
C VAL A 33 -15.15 -0.38 7.53
N PHE A 34 -13.88 -0.11 7.24
CA PHE A 34 -12.75 -0.91 7.69
C PHE A 34 -12.36 -0.54 9.12
N ARG A 35 -12.03 -1.57 9.92
CA ARG A 35 -11.72 -1.42 11.36
C ARG A 35 -10.23 -1.41 11.67
N SER A 36 -9.38 -1.54 10.66
CA SER A 36 -7.93 -1.64 10.86
C SER A 36 -7.19 -0.89 9.77
N PHE A 37 -6.14 -0.19 10.17
CA PHE A 37 -5.24 0.54 9.28
C PHE A 37 -3.82 0.12 9.62
N LYS A 38 -2.99 -0.11 8.61
CA LYS A 38 -1.57 -0.42 8.80
C LYS A 38 -0.72 0.35 7.81
N SER A 39 0.14 1.19 8.33
CA SER A 39 1.13 1.91 7.53
C SER A 39 2.50 1.25 7.67
N TYR A 40 3.27 1.22 6.59
CA TYR A 40 4.67 0.81 6.57
C TYR A 40 5.50 1.85 5.83
N ARG A 41 6.79 1.88 6.14
CA ARG A 41 7.77 2.49 5.24
C ARG A 41 8.37 1.41 4.33
N SER A 42 8.20 1.57 3.02
CA SER A 42 8.71 0.74 1.93
C SER A 42 10.19 0.43 2.15
N GLY A 43 10.44 -0.80 2.58
CA GLY A 43 11.75 -1.37 2.93
C GLY A 43 11.83 -1.95 4.35
N GLU A 44 10.84 -1.70 5.23
CA GLU A 44 10.72 -2.39 6.54
C GLU A 44 10.57 -3.91 6.38
N LEU A 45 10.05 -4.38 5.23
CA LEU A 45 9.93 -5.80 4.91
C LEU A 45 11.20 -6.40 4.25
N VAL A 46 12.14 -5.56 3.81
CA VAL A 46 13.32 -6.00 3.01
C VAL A 46 14.64 -5.76 3.74
N GLN A 47 14.72 -4.83 4.70
CA GLN A 47 15.97 -4.52 5.40
C GLN A 47 15.80 -4.46 6.91
N SER A 48 16.34 -5.48 7.58
CA SER A 48 16.74 -5.46 8.98
C SER A 48 18.05 -4.65 9.18
N HIS A 49 18.16 -3.46 8.57
CA HIS A 49 19.27 -2.55 8.78
C HIS A 49 18.75 -1.12 8.95
N GLU A 50 18.97 -0.57 10.14
CA GLU A 50 18.26 0.57 10.69
C GLU A 50 18.71 1.95 10.18
N GLU A 51 19.63 2.02 9.22
CA GLU A 51 20.40 3.24 8.98
C GLU A 51 19.76 4.26 8.01
N ASN A 52 18.67 3.92 7.31
CA ASN A 52 18.03 4.84 6.35
C ASN A 52 16.50 4.91 6.45
N LYS A 53 15.94 4.92 7.67
CA LYS A 53 14.47 5.02 7.91
C LYS A 53 13.81 6.30 7.37
N SER A 54 14.59 7.35 7.08
CA SER A 54 14.08 8.68 6.70
C SER A 54 13.82 8.86 5.19
N GLY A 55 14.33 7.98 4.34
CA GLY A 55 14.20 8.06 2.88
C GLY A 55 13.37 6.92 2.28
N MET A 56 12.56 6.24 3.08
CA MET A 56 11.79 5.06 2.69
C MET A 56 10.37 5.46 2.30
N GLY A 57 9.94 5.06 1.11
CA GLY A 57 8.63 5.44 0.60
C GLY A 57 7.48 4.89 1.45
N HIS A 58 6.27 5.36 1.24
CA HIS A 58 5.17 5.09 2.15
C HIS A 58 4.14 4.12 1.57
N THR A 59 3.64 3.22 2.42
CA THR A 59 2.52 2.33 2.11
C THR A 59 1.47 2.38 3.21
N LEU A 60 0.20 2.51 2.84
CA LEU A 60 -0.97 2.46 3.70
C LEU A 60 -1.90 1.33 3.27
N TYR A 61 -2.16 0.41 4.20
CA TYR A 61 -3.20 -0.60 4.10
C TYR A 61 -4.44 -0.15 4.88
N ILE A 62 -5.60 -0.22 4.23
CA ILE A 62 -6.90 0.05 4.85
C ILE A 62 -7.70 -1.24 4.79
N GLY A 63 -8.03 -1.80 5.95
CA GLY A 63 -8.52 -3.17 6.10
C GLY A 63 -7.40 -4.17 6.41
N SER A 64 -7.80 -5.38 6.82
CA SER A 64 -6.86 -6.45 7.19
C SER A 64 -6.39 -7.19 5.95
N LEU A 65 -5.10 -7.54 5.89
CA LEU A 65 -4.55 -8.41 4.85
C LEU A 65 -5.20 -9.79 4.82
N LYS A 66 -5.89 -10.22 5.89
CA LYS A 66 -6.64 -11.48 5.95
C LYS A 66 -8.08 -11.35 5.42
N SER A 67 -8.59 -10.13 5.26
CA SER A 67 -9.94 -9.89 4.77
C SER A 67 -10.08 -10.21 3.28
N GLU A 68 -11.33 -10.47 2.86
CA GLU A 68 -11.67 -10.66 1.46
C GLU A 68 -11.48 -9.37 0.65
N VAL A 69 -11.63 -8.20 1.27
CA VAL A 69 -11.41 -6.90 0.64
C VAL A 69 -10.50 -6.05 1.52
N TYR A 70 -9.51 -5.40 0.92
CA TYR A 70 -8.70 -4.36 1.56
C TYR A 70 -8.09 -3.43 0.50
N PHE A 71 -7.72 -2.22 0.91
CA PHE A 71 -6.96 -1.29 0.08
C PHE A 71 -5.46 -1.36 0.36
N CYS A 72 -4.66 -1.13 -0.67
CA CYS A 72 -3.22 -0.96 -0.61
C CYS A 72 -2.85 0.30 -1.40
N VAL A 73 -2.46 1.34 -0.68
CA VAL A 73 -2.08 2.64 -1.24
C VAL A 73 -0.59 2.84 -1.01
N TYR A 74 0.20 3.12 -2.04
CA TYR A 74 1.64 3.25 -1.90
C TYR A 74 2.28 4.18 -2.93
N GLU A 75 3.46 4.70 -2.59
CA GLU A 75 4.33 5.45 -3.48
C GLU A 75 4.93 4.50 -4.51
N LYS A 76 4.41 4.59 -5.73
CA LYS A 76 4.72 3.67 -6.82
C LYS A 76 6.07 3.98 -7.44
N ASP A 77 6.43 5.25 -7.54
CA ASP A 77 7.74 5.70 -8.00
C ASP A 77 8.87 5.21 -7.07
N TYR A 78 8.69 5.34 -5.76
CA TYR A 78 9.62 4.78 -4.79
C TYR A 78 9.68 3.26 -4.85
N GLU A 79 8.54 2.58 -5.03
CA GLU A 79 8.51 1.13 -5.21
C GLU A 79 9.23 0.67 -6.48
N GLN A 80 9.18 1.44 -7.58
CA GLN A 80 9.94 1.16 -8.80
C GLN A 80 11.43 1.37 -8.60
N TYR A 81 11.82 2.45 -7.91
CA TYR A 81 13.20 2.68 -7.52
C TYR A 81 13.77 1.52 -6.70
N VAL A 82 13.11 1.10 -5.63
CA VAL A 82 13.61 0.01 -4.77
C VAL A 82 13.70 -1.33 -5.50
N LYS A 83 12.77 -1.63 -6.41
CA LYS A 83 12.74 -2.93 -7.10
C LYS A 83 13.61 -3.02 -8.33
N TYR A 84 13.77 -1.92 -9.04
CA TYR A 84 14.32 -1.90 -10.39
C TYR A 84 15.40 -0.83 -10.60
N ASP A 85 15.75 -0.07 -9.56
CA ASP A 85 16.71 1.04 -9.60
C ASP A 85 16.35 2.13 -10.63
N ILE A 86 15.05 2.25 -10.93
CA ILE A 86 14.52 3.29 -11.82
C ILE A 86 14.43 4.59 -11.01
N PRO A 87 15.06 5.69 -11.43
CA PRO A 87 14.97 6.97 -10.73
C PRO A 87 13.51 7.40 -10.51
N VAL A 88 13.22 8.00 -9.36
CA VAL A 88 11.87 8.42 -8.95
C VAL A 88 11.30 9.44 -9.95
N GLU A 89 12.16 10.28 -10.53
CA GLU A 89 11.85 11.28 -11.54
C GLU A 89 11.42 10.65 -12.87
N GLU A 90 11.95 9.46 -13.19
CA GLU A 90 11.66 8.73 -14.43
C GLU A 90 10.37 7.90 -14.32
N THR A 91 9.88 7.65 -13.10
CA THR A 91 8.63 6.92 -12.92
C THR A 91 7.43 7.87 -13.08
N PRO A 92 6.55 7.64 -14.08
CA PRO A 92 5.42 8.53 -14.35
C PRO A 92 4.29 8.40 -13.31
N VAL A 93 4.18 7.25 -12.66
CA VAL A 93 3.16 7.01 -11.62
C VAL A 93 3.76 7.31 -10.26
N LYS A 94 3.25 8.35 -9.60
CA LYS A 94 3.67 8.76 -8.26
C LYS A 94 3.07 7.86 -7.21
N ASN A 95 1.75 7.76 -7.16
CA ASN A 95 1.05 6.88 -6.22
C ASN A 95 0.24 5.81 -6.96
N ARG A 96 0.03 4.67 -6.31
CA ARG A 96 -0.93 3.66 -6.75
C ARG A 96 -1.93 3.34 -5.64
N PHE A 97 -3.20 3.36 -6.00
CA PHE A 97 -4.32 3.00 -5.14
C PHE A 97 -4.89 1.68 -5.63
N GLU A 98 -4.75 0.62 -4.84
CA GLU A 98 -5.26 -0.70 -5.17
C GLU A 98 -6.41 -1.09 -4.24
N ILE A 99 -7.48 -1.66 -4.80
CA ILE A 99 -8.45 -2.45 -4.05
C ILE A 99 -8.23 -3.92 -4.42
N ARG A 100 -8.07 -4.75 -3.40
CA ARG A 100 -7.74 -6.16 -3.57
C ARG A 100 -8.88 -7.00 -3.05
N LEU A 101 -9.44 -7.83 -3.93
CA LEU A 101 -10.51 -8.77 -3.66
C LEU A 101 -9.95 -10.19 -3.65
N LYS A 102 -10.08 -10.90 -2.54
CA LYS A 102 -9.71 -12.31 -2.38
C LYS A 102 -10.98 -13.14 -2.42
N ASN A 103 -10.88 -14.27 -3.08
CA ASN A 103 -11.96 -15.23 -3.11
C ASN A 103 -11.93 -16.08 -1.83
N GLY A 104 -13.01 -16.02 -1.04
CA GLY A 104 -13.11 -16.59 0.31
C GLY A 104 -13.23 -18.11 0.41
N TYR A 105 -12.87 -18.89 -0.62
CA TYR A 105 -12.79 -20.35 -0.47
C TYR A 105 -11.61 -20.69 0.42
N TYR A 106 -11.87 -20.67 1.73
CA TYR A 106 -11.18 -21.49 2.70
C TYR A 106 -11.16 -22.91 2.12
N SER A 107 -9.98 -23.42 1.82
CA SER A 107 -9.79 -24.87 1.79
C SER A 107 -10.14 -25.35 3.20
N GLN A 108 -11.38 -25.80 3.39
CA GLN A 108 -11.65 -26.80 4.40
C GLN A 108 -10.84 -28.01 3.97
N SER A 109 -9.64 -28.14 4.53
CA SER A 109 -8.90 -29.38 4.50
C SER A 109 -9.79 -30.41 5.22
N ILE A 110 -10.37 -31.30 4.42
CA ILE A 110 -10.88 -32.60 4.86
C ILE A 110 -9.66 -33.45 5.24
#